data_AF-A0AA96QYJ4-F1
#
_entry.id   AF-A0AA96QYJ4-F1
#
_cell.length_a   1.000
_cell.length_b   1.000
_cell.length_c   1.000
_cell.angle_alpha   90.00
_cell.angle_beta   90.00
_cell.angle_gamma   90.00
#
_symmetry.space_group_name_H-M   'P 1'
#
loop_
_entity.id
_entity.type
_entity.pdbx_description
1 polymer ?
#
loop_
_entity_poly.entity_id
_entity_poly.type
_entity_poly.pdbx_seq_one_letter_code
_entity_poly.pdbx_strand_id
1 'polypeptide(L)'
;MTSASTTARSALLGSLTVGALALAMSAPAAAAPQQADPVGTLAAPCVEKVTVVNNGGFTIKFAVSTREGSLTPGTDVYPINQSRTVDLTATDLTEGVDVRPIVEATAGDTVPGNTFVSYCANGQTATYTASGTTLDYTVTLIG
;
A
#
# COMPACT_ATOMS: atom_id res chain seq x y z
N MET A 1 -49.03 3.71 41.93
CA MET A 1 -49.10 4.99 41.18
C MET A 1 -48.79 4.67 39.74
N THR A 2 -49.78 4.92 38.86
CA THR A 2 -49.68 5.21 37.40
C THR A 2 -49.17 4.04 36.53
N SER A 3 -50.02 3.32 35.77
CA SER A 3 -50.53 3.66 34.40
C SER A 3 -49.39 4.03 33.42
N ALA A 4 -49.28 3.54 32.18
CA ALA A 4 -50.34 3.21 31.23
C ALA A 4 -49.83 2.33 30.05
N SER A 5 -50.78 1.59 29.50
CA SER A 5 -50.87 1.05 28.14
C SER A 5 -50.90 2.16 27.06
N THR A 6 -50.56 1.86 25.78
CA THR A 6 -51.14 2.39 24.50
C THR A 6 -50.23 1.96 23.31
N THR A 7 -50.62 1.03 22.42
CA THR A 7 -51.31 1.20 21.09
C THR A 7 -50.36 1.73 19.99
N ALA A 8 -50.20 1.20 18.77
CA ALA A 8 -51.12 0.68 17.74
C ALA A 8 -50.37 -0.32 16.82
N ARG A 9 -50.90 -1.45 16.29
CA ARG A 9 -52.01 -1.66 15.33
C ARG A 9 -51.88 -0.89 14.01
N SER A 10 -51.51 -1.56 12.92
CA SER A 10 -52.49 -2.10 11.94
C SER A 10 -51.84 -2.42 10.59
N ALA A 11 -52.19 -3.61 10.10
CA ALA A 11 -51.96 -4.10 8.76
C ALA A 11 -52.78 -3.32 7.71
N LEU A 12 -52.28 -3.32 6.47
CA LEU A 12 -53.14 -3.25 5.29
C LEU A 12 -52.64 -4.28 4.27
N LEU A 13 -53.43 -5.34 4.14
CA LEU A 13 -53.48 -6.21 2.98
C LEU A 13 -54.08 -5.42 1.81
N GLY A 14 -53.58 -5.67 0.61
CA GLY A 14 -54.16 -5.20 -0.65
C GLY A 14 -53.60 -6.00 -1.81
N SER A 15 -54.25 -7.12 -2.10
CA SER A 15 -53.96 -8.07 -3.17
C SER A 15 -54.79 -7.83 -4.44
N LEU A 16 -54.41 -8.53 -5.53
CA LEU A 16 -55.09 -8.79 -6.83
C LEU A 16 -54.68 -7.81 -7.96
N THR A 17 -54.37 -8.19 -9.22
CA THR A 17 -54.52 -9.44 -9.98
C THR A 17 -53.77 -9.34 -11.33
N VAL A 18 -53.12 -10.44 -11.71
CA VAL A 18 -53.06 -11.11 -13.04
C VAL A 18 -52.84 -10.28 -14.33
N GLY A 19 -51.76 -10.63 -15.05
CA GLY A 19 -51.83 -10.78 -16.51
C GLY A 19 -50.62 -10.28 -17.30
N ALA A 20 -49.67 -11.18 -17.59
CA ALA A 20 -49.01 -11.28 -18.90
C ALA A 20 -48.02 -12.46 -18.89
N LEU A 21 -48.34 -13.46 -19.70
CA LEU A 21 -47.48 -14.58 -20.06
C LEU A 21 -46.47 -14.07 -21.10
N ALA A 22 -45.16 -14.12 -20.82
CA ALA A 22 -44.11 -13.94 -21.83
C ALA A 22 -43.07 -15.06 -21.66
N LEU A 23 -42.98 -15.92 -22.68
CA LEU A 23 -41.94 -16.92 -22.83
C LEU A 23 -40.65 -16.31 -23.42
N ALA A 24 -39.53 -16.92 -23.02
CA ALA A 24 -38.17 -16.87 -23.60
C ALA A 24 -37.40 -15.56 -23.34
N MET A 25 -36.17 -15.55 -22.82
CA MET A 25 -34.99 -16.31 -23.24
C MET A 25 -33.97 -16.45 -22.09
N SER A 26 -33.15 -17.47 -22.20
CA SER A 26 -32.07 -17.89 -21.31
C SER A 26 -30.82 -16.99 -21.31
N ALA A 27 -30.16 -16.97 -20.13
CA ALA A 27 -28.76 -16.61 -19.81
C ALA A 27 -28.44 -15.16 -19.39
N PRO A 28 -27.38 -14.94 -18.57
CA PRO A 28 -26.82 -15.73 -17.48
C PRO A 28 -26.89 -14.97 -16.12
N ALA A 29 -26.42 -15.64 -15.06
CA ALA A 29 -26.38 -15.16 -13.67
C ALA A 29 -25.85 -13.72 -13.56
N ALA A 30 -26.63 -12.87 -12.89
CA ALA A 30 -26.18 -11.57 -12.41
C ALA A 30 -24.97 -11.80 -11.49
N ALA A 31 -23.78 -11.54 -12.03
CA ALA A 31 -22.61 -11.27 -11.22
C ALA A 31 -22.98 -10.14 -10.26
N ALA A 32 -22.79 -10.38 -8.96
CA ALA A 32 -22.93 -9.37 -7.94
C ALA A 32 -22.15 -8.10 -8.34
N PRO A 33 -22.63 -6.90 -7.99
CA PRO A 33 -21.84 -5.70 -8.19
C PRO A 33 -20.56 -5.85 -7.38
N GLN A 34 -19.43 -6.05 -8.06
CA GLN A 34 -18.13 -5.71 -7.49
C GLN A 34 -18.15 -4.19 -7.36
N GLN A 35 -18.49 -3.73 -6.16
CA GLN A 35 -18.24 -2.37 -5.73
C GLN A 35 -16.73 -2.14 -5.83
N ALA A 36 -16.32 -1.53 -6.94
CA ALA A 36 -15.04 -0.86 -7.04
C ALA A 36 -15.13 0.34 -6.10
N ASP A 37 -14.43 0.28 -4.97
CA ASP A 37 -14.26 1.44 -4.11
C ASP A 37 -13.57 2.56 -4.90
N PRO A 38 -14.16 3.76 -5.00
CA PRO A 38 -13.52 4.90 -5.62
C PRO A 38 -12.75 5.66 -4.55
N VAL A 39 -11.44 5.42 -4.44
CA VAL A 39 -10.56 6.45 -3.88
C VAL A 39 -9.38 6.62 -4.82
N GLY A 40 -9.56 7.55 -5.75
CA GLY A 40 -8.47 8.18 -6.49
C GLY A 40 -7.53 8.89 -5.53
N THR A 41 -6.61 8.14 -4.95
CA THR A 41 -5.24 8.58 -4.73
C THR A 41 -4.47 7.99 -5.90
N LEU A 42 -3.66 8.78 -6.62
CA LEU A 42 -2.69 8.20 -7.56
C LEU A 42 -1.94 7.12 -6.78
N ALA A 43 -2.21 5.83 -7.08
CA ALA A 43 -1.68 4.73 -6.31
C ALA A 43 -0.16 4.87 -6.35
N ALA A 44 0.45 5.17 -5.20
CA ALA A 44 1.88 5.03 -5.09
C ALA A 44 2.23 3.61 -5.54
N PRO A 45 3.32 3.41 -6.29
CA PRO A 45 3.61 2.09 -6.82
C PRO A 45 3.62 1.09 -5.65
N CYS A 46 2.89 0.00 -5.84
CA CYS A 46 2.58 -0.99 -4.82
C CYS A 46 3.59 -2.14 -5.00
N VAL A 47 4.42 -2.40 -3.98
CA VAL A 47 5.63 -3.23 -4.11
C VAL A 47 5.85 -4.14 -2.91
N GLU A 48 6.51 -5.28 -3.14
CA GLU A 48 6.89 -6.27 -2.14
C GLU A 48 8.31 -6.03 -1.59
N LYS A 49 9.18 -5.46 -2.43
CA LYS A 49 10.61 -5.33 -2.15
C LYS A 49 11.09 -3.91 -2.35
N VAL A 50 12.04 -3.49 -1.52
CA VAL A 50 12.74 -2.21 -1.68
C VAL A 50 14.22 -2.48 -1.91
N THR A 51 14.71 -2.05 -3.06
CA THR A 51 16.13 -2.12 -3.43
C THR A 51 16.74 -0.73 -3.43
N VAL A 52 17.93 -0.59 -2.85
CA VAL A 52 18.72 0.64 -2.96
C VAL A 52 20.06 0.32 -3.63
N VAL A 53 20.28 0.93 -4.79
CA VAL A 53 21.56 0.91 -5.52
C VAL A 53 22.42 2.05 -5.02
N ASN A 54 23.66 1.74 -4.64
CA ASN A 54 24.65 2.76 -4.30
C ASN A 54 25.41 3.19 -5.56
N ASN A 55 25.18 4.41 -5.99
CA ASN A 55 25.91 5.07 -7.08
C ASN A 55 26.64 6.33 -6.58
N GLY A 56 26.81 6.47 -5.26
CA GLY A 56 27.57 7.52 -4.60
C GLY A 56 29.01 7.08 -4.30
N GLY A 57 29.93 8.04 -4.21
CA GLY A 57 31.36 7.80 -3.95
C GLY A 57 31.73 7.35 -2.53
N PHE A 58 30.85 6.60 -1.85
CA PHE A 58 30.95 6.26 -0.42
C PHE A 58 30.26 4.92 -0.12
N THR A 59 30.41 4.39 1.09
CA THR A 59 29.68 3.20 1.56
C THR A 59 28.38 3.59 2.24
N ILE A 60 27.33 2.80 2.04
CA ILE A 60 26.01 3.03 2.64
C ILE A 60 25.47 1.78 3.32
N LYS A 61 24.50 1.98 4.21
CA LYS A 61 23.51 0.97 4.63
C LYS A 61 22.14 1.64 4.61
N PHE A 62 21.06 0.87 4.62
CA PHE A 62 19.72 1.46 4.74
C PHE A 62 18.78 0.60 5.56
N ALA A 63 17.71 1.21 6.06
CA ALA A 63 16.52 0.55 6.57
C ALA A 63 15.30 1.08 5.80
N VAL A 64 14.18 0.38 5.88
CA VAL A 64 12.90 0.86 5.32
C VAL A 64 12.10 1.51 6.44
N SER A 65 11.60 2.74 6.21
CA SER A 65 10.76 3.48 7.14
C SER A 65 9.32 3.58 6.67
N THR A 66 8.37 3.49 7.60
CA THR A 66 6.97 3.92 7.35
C THR A 66 6.81 5.44 7.52
N ARG A 67 5.65 5.99 7.14
CA ARG A 67 5.33 7.42 7.39
C ARG A 67 5.33 7.78 8.87
N GLU A 68 4.99 6.83 9.73
CA GLU A 68 4.92 6.96 11.19
C GLU A 68 6.30 6.86 11.85
N GLY A 69 7.35 6.53 11.08
CA GLY A 69 8.73 6.47 11.56
C GLY A 69 9.18 5.09 12.07
N SER A 70 8.34 4.06 11.96
CA SER A 70 8.77 2.68 12.22
C SER A 70 9.84 2.26 11.23
N LEU A 71 10.89 1.56 11.69
CA LEU A 71 12.01 1.11 10.88
C LEU A 71 12.09 -0.41 10.86
N THR A 72 12.39 -0.98 9.69
CA THR A 72 12.88 -2.35 9.59
C THR A 72 14.28 -2.48 10.18
N PRO A 73 14.79 -3.69 10.42
CA PRO A 73 16.23 -3.90 10.56
C PRO A 73 16.97 -3.30 9.34
N GLY A 74 18.14 -2.73 9.61
CA GLY A 74 19.01 -2.20 8.57
C GLY A 74 19.78 -3.29 7.84
N THR A 75 20.19 -3.01 6.61
CA THR A 75 21.11 -3.84 5.84
C THR A 75 22.53 -3.80 6.43
N ASP A 76 23.40 -4.69 5.94
CA ASP A 76 24.84 -4.51 6.05
C ASP A 76 25.32 -3.24 5.32
N VAL A 77 26.55 -2.83 5.60
CA VAL A 77 27.21 -1.73 4.88
C VAL A 77 27.76 -2.25 3.56
N TYR A 78 27.52 -1.53 2.47
CA TYR A 78 27.96 -1.90 1.12
C TYR A 78 28.54 -0.71 0.33
N PRO A 79 29.54 -0.94 -0.53
CA PRO A 79 30.22 0.10 -1.31
C PRO A 79 29.43 0.50 -2.56
N ILE A 80 30.01 1.45 -3.32
CA ILE A 80 29.52 1.89 -4.63
C ILE A 80 29.37 0.71 -5.61
N ASN A 81 28.44 0.84 -6.55
CA ASN A 81 28.10 -0.13 -7.60
C ASN A 81 27.56 -1.46 -7.05
N GLN A 82 27.03 -1.45 -5.84
CA GLN A 82 26.30 -2.57 -5.25
C GLN A 82 24.90 -2.15 -4.83
N SER A 83 24.04 -3.14 -4.63
CA SER A 83 22.71 -2.94 -4.08
C SER A 83 22.44 -3.89 -2.93
N ARG A 84 21.44 -3.53 -2.12
CA ARG A 84 20.79 -4.42 -1.17
C ARG A 84 19.28 -4.30 -1.34
N THR A 85 18.59 -5.39 -1.04
CA THR A 85 17.15 -5.50 -1.14
C THR A 85 16.59 -5.91 0.21
N VAL A 86 15.57 -5.21 0.66
CA VAL A 86 14.75 -5.60 1.80
C VAL A 86 13.46 -6.19 1.25
N ASP A 87 13.17 -7.44 1.65
CA ASP A 87 11.90 -8.10 1.40
C ASP A 87 10.93 -7.74 2.51
N LEU A 88 9.86 -7.01 2.17
CA LEU A 88 8.90 -6.51 3.16
C LEU A 88 8.04 -7.63 3.73
N THR A 89 7.90 -8.75 3.01
CA THR A 89 7.18 -9.94 3.52
C THR A 89 7.88 -10.63 4.68
N ALA A 90 9.18 -10.38 4.84
CA ALA A 90 9.99 -10.88 5.95
C ALA A 90 10.04 -9.91 7.15
N THR A 91 9.20 -8.87 7.15
CA THR A 91 9.13 -7.85 8.21
C THR A 91 7.76 -7.90 8.90
N ASP A 92 7.63 -7.19 10.02
CA ASP A 92 6.35 -7.04 10.74
C ASP A 92 5.44 -5.95 10.15
N LEU A 93 5.78 -5.41 8.98
CA LEU A 93 4.96 -4.40 8.31
C LEU A 93 3.71 -5.03 7.71
N THR A 94 2.59 -4.31 7.80
CA THR A 94 1.31 -4.72 7.20
C THR A 94 1.18 -4.18 5.78
N GLU A 95 0.62 -4.95 4.85
CA GLU A 95 0.29 -4.44 3.51
C GLU A 95 -0.59 -3.18 3.58
N GLY A 96 -0.40 -2.28 2.61
CA GLY A 96 -1.06 -0.98 2.52
C GLY A 96 -0.34 0.15 3.23
N VAL A 97 0.69 -0.11 4.04
CA VAL A 97 1.51 0.95 4.63
C VAL A 97 2.45 1.56 3.60
N ASP A 98 2.60 2.88 3.65
CA ASP A 98 3.54 3.61 2.81
C ASP A 98 4.95 3.55 3.40
N VAL A 99 5.91 3.15 2.58
CA VAL A 99 7.31 2.96 2.94
C VAL A 99 8.27 3.69 2.02
N ARG A 100 9.48 3.96 2.52
CA ARG A 100 10.62 4.42 1.73
C ARG A 100 11.93 4.00 2.41
N PRO A 101 13.05 3.90 1.68
CA PRO A 101 14.34 3.70 2.34
C PRO A 101 14.78 4.96 3.10
N ILE A 102 15.47 4.76 4.21
CA ILE A 102 16.29 5.75 4.90
C ILE A 102 17.73 5.27 4.77
N VAL A 103 18.52 5.99 3.99
CA VAL A 103 19.90 5.61 3.67
C VAL A 103 20.83 6.37 4.59
N GLU A 104 21.86 5.69 5.10
CA GLU A 104 22.92 6.29 5.92
C GLU A 104 24.26 6.14 5.17
N ALA A 105 24.92 7.27 4.91
CA ALA A 105 26.29 7.28 4.42
C ALA A 105 27.26 7.03 5.58
N THR A 106 28.28 6.21 5.36
CA THR A 106 29.32 6.00 6.38
C THR A 106 30.05 7.30 6.67
N ALA A 107 30.00 7.75 7.94
CA ALA A 107 30.52 9.04 8.38
C ALA A 107 29.91 10.26 7.66
N GLY A 108 28.68 10.12 7.16
CA GLY A 108 27.95 11.18 6.46
C GLY A 108 26.50 11.30 6.90
N ASP A 109 25.69 11.87 6.02
CA ASP A 109 24.30 12.17 6.32
C ASP A 109 23.38 10.96 6.19
N THR A 110 22.24 11.05 6.88
CA THR A 110 21.11 10.13 6.71
C THR A 110 20.06 10.81 5.84
N VAL A 111 19.78 10.24 4.67
CA VAL A 111 18.90 10.83 3.65
C VAL A 111 17.74 9.89 3.35
N PRO A 112 16.47 10.36 3.48
CA PRO A 112 15.31 9.57 3.07
C PRO A 112 15.16 9.49 1.55
N GLY A 113 14.56 8.41 1.07
CA GLY A 113 14.03 8.31 -0.28
C GLY A 113 13.05 9.46 -0.58
N ASN A 114 13.13 10.02 -1.79
CA ASN A 114 12.29 11.14 -2.21
C ASN A 114 10.79 10.82 -2.30
N THR A 115 10.46 9.55 -2.55
CA THR A 115 9.10 9.08 -2.82
C THR A 115 8.75 7.91 -1.91
N PHE A 116 7.53 7.92 -1.37
CA PHE A 116 6.93 6.77 -0.71
C PHE A 116 6.29 5.83 -1.73
N VAL A 117 6.36 4.53 -1.44
CA VAL A 117 5.69 3.45 -2.18
C VAL A 117 4.83 2.66 -1.22
N SER A 118 3.73 2.07 -1.67
CA SER A 118 2.86 1.30 -0.78
C SER A 118 3.34 -0.16 -0.73
N TYR A 119 3.39 -0.76 0.45
CA TYR A 119 3.73 -2.18 0.59
C TYR A 119 2.57 -3.06 0.13
N CYS A 120 2.85 -4.04 -0.74
CA CYS A 120 1.95 -5.10 -1.18
C CYS A 120 2.72 -6.40 -1.45
N ALA A 121 2.19 -7.57 -1.08
CA ALA A 121 2.84 -8.86 -1.36
C ALA A 121 2.52 -9.33 -2.79
N ASN A 122 3.20 -8.72 -3.78
CA ASN A 122 2.90 -8.89 -5.20
C ASN A 122 4.12 -9.22 -6.08
N GLY A 123 5.27 -9.51 -5.49
CA GLY A 123 6.54 -9.78 -6.19
C GLY A 123 7.22 -8.57 -6.83
N GLN A 124 6.61 -7.37 -6.82
CA GLN A 124 7.18 -6.17 -7.43
C GLN A 124 8.26 -5.55 -6.54
N THR A 125 9.22 -4.86 -7.16
CA THR A 125 10.34 -4.23 -6.45
C THR A 125 10.41 -2.75 -6.78
N ALA A 126 10.38 -1.89 -5.76
CA ALA A 126 10.79 -0.50 -5.89
C ALA A 126 12.31 -0.41 -5.79
N THR A 127 12.93 0.31 -6.72
CA THR A 127 14.37 0.53 -6.80
C THR A 127 14.67 2.01 -6.64
N TYR A 128 15.50 2.33 -5.66
CA TYR A 128 16.03 3.65 -5.42
C TYR A 128 17.51 3.68 -5.78
N THR A 129 17.99 4.83 -6.22
CA THR A 129 19.42 5.11 -6.40
C THR A 129 19.88 6.15 -5.39
N ALA A 130 20.94 5.85 -4.64
CA ALA A 130 21.68 6.81 -3.84
C ALA A 130 22.82 7.38 -4.70
N SER A 131 22.86 8.69 -4.92
CA SER A 131 23.86 9.33 -5.79
C SER A 131 24.33 10.67 -5.21
N GLY A 132 25.64 10.94 -5.31
CA GLY A 132 26.27 12.16 -4.80
C GLY A 132 27.57 11.88 -4.05
N THR A 133 27.85 12.71 -3.05
CA THR A 133 29.01 12.61 -2.15
C THR A 133 28.57 12.33 -0.71
N THR A 134 29.49 11.95 0.17
CA THR A 134 29.20 11.54 1.56
C THR A 134 28.36 12.54 2.36
N LEU A 135 28.54 13.85 2.12
CA LEU A 135 27.87 14.94 2.83
C LEU A 135 26.83 15.68 1.98
N ASP A 136 26.61 15.23 0.75
CA ASP A 136 25.63 15.82 -0.17
C ASP A 136 25.23 14.78 -1.21
N TYR A 137 24.17 14.03 -0.90
CA TYR A 137 23.62 13.01 -1.79
C TYR A 137 22.11 12.97 -1.73
N THR A 138 21.53 12.34 -2.74
CA THR A 138 20.08 12.15 -2.87
C THR A 138 19.74 10.67 -2.98
N VAL A 139 18.51 10.32 -2.59
CA VAL A 139 17.97 8.97 -2.74
C VAL A 139 16.68 9.06 -3.55
N THR A 140 16.71 8.58 -4.80
CA THR A 140 15.66 8.81 -5.79
C THR A 140 15.06 7.48 -6.27
N LEU A 141 13.73 7.35 -6.25
CA LEU A 141 13.02 6.23 -6.88
C LEU A 141 13.22 6.25 -8.40
N ILE A 142 13.60 5.12 -8.99
CA ILE A 142 13.90 5.00 -10.43
C ILE A 142 13.11 3.90 -11.15
N GLY A 143 12.43 3.00 -10.43
CA GLY A 143 11.64 1.93 -11.02
C GLY A 143 10.98 1.04 -9.99
#